data_AF-A0A9W6XF61-F1
#
_entry.id   AF-A0A9W6XF61-F1
#
_cell.length_a   1.000
_cell.length_b   1.000
_cell.length_c   1.000
_cell.angle_alpha   90.00
_cell.angle_beta   90.00
_cell.angle_gamma   90.00
#
_symmetry.space_group_name_H-M   'P 1'
#
loop_
_entity.id
_entity.type
_entity.pdbx_description
1 polymer ?
#
loop_
_entity_poly.entity_id
_entity_poly.type
_entity_poly.pdbx_seq_one_letter_code
_entity_poly.pdbx_strand_id
1 'polypeptide(L)'
;MEYLQTHQSRLPWGFSVATTKFDFVPREAPHLPAKMTMTLIKPVKPTSLFAAVFTQNAFPGAPVLVGRKRLQEPTLGAILVNNKISNVCASGGGVADAEEVCENLAKHLRLDGGTQVLPCSTGVIGWRIPVDAMVENLPKLVNNLQSDSVLPAAEGIMTTGEQQR
;
A
#
# COMPACT_ATOMS: atom_id res chain seq x y z
N MET A 1 -13.05 -0.82 19.59
CA MET A 1 -11.70 -1.42 19.50
C MET A 1 -11.58 -2.70 20.33
N GLU A 2 -12.02 -2.70 21.59
CA GLU A 2 -11.89 -3.83 22.51
C GLU A 2 -12.58 -5.13 22.01
N TYR A 3 -13.79 -5.06 21.44
CA TYR A 3 -14.49 -6.22 20.85
C TYR A 3 -13.78 -6.81 19.60
N LEU A 4 -13.20 -5.96 18.75
CA LEU A 4 -12.46 -6.41 17.56
C LEU A 4 -11.13 -7.05 17.95
N GLN A 5 -10.45 -6.49 18.96
CA GLN A 5 -9.23 -7.04 19.52
C GLN A 5 -9.45 -8.45 20.09
N THR A 6 -10.57 -8.67 20.78
CA THR A 6 -10.88 -9.96 21.41
C THR A 6 -11.46 -11.01 20.46
N HIS A 7 -12.19 -10.64 19.40
CA HIS A 7 -12.97 -11.62 18.61
C HIS A 7 -12.77 -11.62 17.09
N GLN A 8 -12.10 -10.63 16.49
CA GLN A 8 -11.97 -10.53 15.01
C GLN A 8 -10.59 -10.08 14.51
N SER A 9 -9.55 -10.17 15.35
CA SER A 9 -8.21 -9.67 15.01
C SER A 9 -7.33 -10.70 14.29
N ARG A 10 -7.58 -12.01 14.42
CA ARG A 10 -6.69 -13.05 13.89
C ARG A 10 -6.67 -13.07 12.36
N LEU A 11 -5.47 -13.13 11.80
CA LEU A 11 -5.28 -13.34 10.38
C LEU A 11 -5.63 -14.78 9.98
N PRO A 12 -6.23 -14.99 8.79
CA PRO A 12 -6.33 -16.32 8.21
C PRO A 12 -4.94 -16.94 8.07
N TRP A 13 -4.86 -18.26 8.26
CA TRP A 13 -3.61 -18.97 8.08
C TRP A 13 -3.06 -18.76 6.66
N GLY A 14 -1.75 -18.59 6.55
CA GLY A 14 -1.08 -18.35 5.28
C GLY A 14 -1.05 -16.88 4.84
N PHE A 15 -1.44 -15.94 5.70
CA PHE A 15 -1.28 -14.51 5.47
C PHE A 15 -0.35 -13.87 6.50
N SER A 16 0.36 -12.84 6.06
CA SER A 16 1.13 -11.94 6.91
C SER A 16 0.82 -10.49 6.56
N VAL A 17 0.90 -9.63 7.57
CA VAL A 17 0.76 -8.19 7.40
C VAL A 17 1.91 -7.46 8.06
N ALA A 18 2.21 -6.26 7.57
CA ALA A 18 3.15 -5.35 8.21
C ALA A 18 2.69 -3.91 8.05
N THR A 19 3.12 -3.06 8.96
CA THR A 19 3.03 -1.61 8.78
C THR A 19 4.34 -0.93 9.12
N THR A 20 4.61 0.19 8.45
CA THR A 20 5.66 1.12 8.85
C THR A 20 5.17 2.54 8.68
N LYS A 21 5.54 3.40 9.63
CA LYS A 21 5.26 4.84 9.60
C LYS A 21 6.59 5.59 9.43
N PHE A 22 6.57 6.62 8.61
CA PHE A 22 7.72 7.50 8.37
C PHE A 22 7.29 8.92 8.05
N ASP A 23 8.19 9.86 8.32
CA ASP A 23 8.04 11.26 7.96
C ASP A 23 8.55 11.50 6.54
N PHE A 24 7.93 12.44 5.83
CA PHE A 24 8.38 12.91 4.53
C PHE A 24 7.94 14.36 4.32
N VAL A 25 8.56 15.02 3.34
CA VAL A 25 8.16 16.37 2.92
C VAL A 25 7.51 16.27 1.53
N PRO A 26 6.21 16.59 1.36
CA PRO A 26 5.56 16.55 0.06
C PRO A 26 6.18 17.56 -0.90
N ARG A 27 6.37 17.17 -2.16
CA ARG A 27 6.88 18.05 -3.21
C ARG A 27 5.98 19.26 -3.42
N GLU A 28 4.66 19.04 -3.35
CA GLU A 28 3.62 20.05 -3.57
C GLU A 28 3.45 21.00 -2.38
N ALA A 29 3.95 20.62 -1.18
CA ALA A 29 3.90 21.43 0.02
C ALA A 29 5.22 21.34 0.82
N PRO A 30 6.33 21.93 0.33
CA PRO A 30 7.66 21.77 0.94
C PRO A 30 7.79 22.32 2.38
N HIS A 31 6.87 23.18 2.78
CA HIS A 31 6.83 23.79 4.11
C HIS A 31 5.99 22.99 5.12
N LEU A 32 5.38 21.88 4.71
CA LEU A 32 4.46 21.10 5.53
C LEU A 32 4.89 19.63 5.60
N PRO A 33 5.76 19.26 6.56
CA PRO A 33 6.09 17.86 6.81
C PRO A 33 4.84 17.03 7.06
N ALA A 34 4.84 15.80 6.56
CA ALA A 34 3.73 14.87 6.66
C ALA A 34 4.21 13.50 7.12
N LYS A 35 3.28 12.71 7.66
CA LYS A 35 3.51 11.30 7.99
C LYS A 35 2.75 10.42 7.01
N MET A 36 3.41 9.37 6.55
CA MET A 36 2.81 8.31 5.76
C MET A 36 2.91 6.99 6.50
N THR A 37 1.87 6.18 6.41
CA THR A 37 1.88 4.76 6.76
C THR A 37 1.89 3.95 5.47
N MET A 38 2.84 3.02 5.35
CA MET A 38 2.75 1.91 4.40
C MET A 38 2.24 0.68 5.13
N THR A 39 1.31 -0.03 4.49
CA THR A 39 0.73 -1.29 4.94
C THR A 39 0.98 -2.35 3.88
N LEU A 40 1.53 -3.48 4.29
CA LEU A 40 1.78 -4.63 3.44
C LEU A 40 0.84 -5.76 3.87
N ILE A 41 0.19 -6.39 2.90
CA ILE A 41 -0.55 -7.64 3.08
C ILE A 41 0.01 -8.63 2.06
N LYS A 42 0.43 -9.82 2.50
CA LYS A 42 0.89 -10.85 1.57
C LYS A 42 0.44 -12.25 1.98
N PRO A 43 0.13 -13.13 1.02
CA PRO A 43 0.11 -14.57 1.27
C PRO A 43 1.54 -15.07 1.55
N VAL A 44 1.66 -16.25 2.15
CA VAL A 44 2.95 -16.93 2.40
C VAL A 44 3.70 -17.24 1.10
N LYS A 45 2.98 -17.46 0.00
CA LYS A 45 3.51 -17.64 -1.36
C LYS A 45 2.60 -16.94 -2.37
N PRO A 46 3.12 -16.50 -3.54
CA PRO A 46 2.28 -15.99 -4.62
C PRO A 46 1.17 -16.97 -4.99
N THR A 47 -0.01 -16.44 -5.30
CA THR A 47 -1.22 -17.22 -5.56
C THR A 47 -1.90 -16.80 -6.86
N SER A 48 -2.38 -17.75 -7.65
CA SER A 48 -3.24 -17.50 -8.81
C SER A 48 -4.70 -17.26 -8.43
N LEU A 49 -5.07 -17.48 -7.17
CA LEU A 49 -6.42 -17.30 -6.66
C LEU A 49 -6.57 -15.89 -6.09
N PHE A 50 -6.80 -14.92 -6.96
CA PHE A 50 -7.06 -13.54 -6.56
C PHE A 50 -8.08 -12.88 -7.47
N ALA A 51 -8.81 -11.90 -6.94
CA ALA A 51 -9.73 -11.06 -7.67
C ALA A 51 -9.73 -9.66 -7.05
N ALA A 52 -9.98 -8.64 -7.86
CA ALA A 52 -10.11 -7.27 -7.41
C ALA A 52 -11.15 -6.55 -8.27
N VAL A 53 -11.90 -5.64 -7.65
CA VAL A 53 -12.81 -4.72 -8.34
C VAL A 53 -12.32 -3.31 -8.13
N PHE A 54 -12.52 -2.46 -9.12
CA PHE A 54 -12.02 -1.09 -9.13
C PHE A 54 -13.15 -0.11 -9.39
N THR A 55 -12.98 1.13 -8.92
CA THR A 55 -13.93 2.22 -9.20
C THR A 55 -14.17 2.42 -10.71
N GLN A 56 -15.40 2.77 -11.06
CA GLN A 56 -15.82 3.16 -12.42
C GLN A 56 -15.70 4.67 -12.65
N ASN A 57 -15.16 5.43 -11.69
CA ASN A 57 -14.97 6.87 -11.82
C ASN A 57 -14.13 7.20 -13.06
N ALA A 58 -14.52 8.28 -13.77
CA ALA A 58 -13.84 8.80 -14.96
C ALA A 58 -12.40 9.26 -14.69
N PHE A 59 -12.03 9.53 -13.44
CA PHE A 59 -10.68 9.93 -13.03
C PHE A 59 -10.04 8.86 -12.13
N PRO A 60 -9.66 7.68 -12.68
CA PRO A 60 -8.99 6.66 -11.90
C PRO A 60 -7.59 7.12 -11.47
N GLY A 61 -7.22 6.86 -10.22
CA GLY A 61 -5.84 7.06 -9.76
C GLY A 61 -4.85 6.12 -10.43
N ALA A 62 -3.57 6.48 -10.38
CA ALA A 62 -2.48 5.60 -10.82
C ALA A 62 -2.55 4.17 -10.22
N PRO A 63 -2.79 3.95 -8.91
CA PRO A 63 -2.92 2.60 -8.36
C PRO A 63 -4.07 1.80 -8.96
N VAL A 64 -5.18 2.46 -9.35
CA VAL A 64 -6.31 1.79 -10.01
C VAL A 64 -5.91 1.36 -11.42
N LEU A 65 -5.19 2.20 -12.16
CA LEU A 65 -4.70 1.87 -13.50
C LEU A 65 -3.70 0.71 -13.46
N VAL A 66 -2.77 0.70 -12.51
CA VAL A 66 -1.83 -0.41 -12.30
C VAL A 66 -2.58 -1.67 -11.88
N GLY A 67 -3.48 -1.58 -10.91
CA GLY A 67 -4.24 -2.72 -10.39
C GLY A 67 -5.10 -3.41 -11.44
N ARG A 68 -5.71 -2.65 -12.37
CA ARG A 68 -6.44 -3.23 -13.52
C ARG A 68 -5.53 -4.09 -14.41
N LYS A 69 -4.27 -3.69 -14.60
CA LYS A 69 -3.29 -4.52 -15.33
C LYS A 69 -2.90 -5.77 -14.54
N ARG A 70 -2.76 -5.66 -13.21
CA ARG A 70 -2.42 -6.80 -12.34
C ARG A 70 -3.42 -7.95 -12.38
N LEU A 71 -4.69 -7.69 -12.73
CA LEU A 71 -5.68 -8.74 -12.95
C LEU A 71 -5.36 -9.70 -14.11
N GLN A 72 -4.45 -9.31 -15.01
CA GLN A 72 -4.00 -10.17 -16.12
C GLN A 72 -2.74 -10.97 -15.75
N GLU A 73 -2.15 -10.74 -14.58
CA GLU A 73 -0.96 -11.44 -14.12
C GLU A 73 -1.32 -12.83 -13.58
N PRO A 74 -0.44 -13.84 -13.73
CA PRO A 74 -0.75 -15.21 -13.34
C PRO A 74 -0.85 -15.39 -11.81
N THR A 75 -0.21 -14.52 -11.04
CA THR A 75 -0.16 -14.62 -9.58
C THR A 75 -0.09 -13.25 -8.90
N LEU A 76 -0.67 -13.17 -7.70
CA LEU A 76 -0.51 -12.06 -6.77
C LEU A 76 0.40 -12.48 -5.61
N GLY A 77 1.45 -11.69 -5.36
CA GLY A 77 2.41 -11.91 -4.29
C GLY A 77 2.25 -10.97 -3.09
N ALA A 78 1.76 -9.75 -3.31
CA ALA A 78 1.56 -8.78 -2.25
C ALA A 78 0.56 -7.67 -2.63
N ILE A 79 -0.02 -7.05 -1.61
CA ILE A 79 -0.76 -5.79 -1.70
C ILE A 79 0.00 -4.75 -0.87
N LEU A 80 0.35 -3.63 -1.50
CA LEU A 80 0.98 -2.50 -0.83
C LEU A 80 0.00 -1.35 -0.78
N VAL A 81 -0.33 -0.88 0.42
CA VAL A 81 -1.21 0.26 0.63
C VAL A 81 -0.41 1.41 1.24
N ASN A 82 -0.48 2.59 0.65
CA ASN A 82 -0.01 3.82 1.29
C ASN A 82 -1.21 4.72 1.63
N ASN A 83 -1.13 5.40 2.78
CA ASN A 83 -2.08 6.47 3.11
C ASN A 83 -1.47 7.86 2.81
N LYS A 84 -2.17 8.92 3.24
CA LYS A 84 -1.82 10.34 3.08
C LYS A 84 -1.85 10.91 1.66
N ILE A 85 -1.36 10.20 0.65
CA ILE A 85 -1.36 10.63 -0.75
C ILE A 85 -2.06 9.57 -1.62
N SER A 86 -3.11 9.98 -2.33
CA SER A 86 -3.94 9.07 -3.14
C SER A 86 -3.32 8.66 -4.47
N ASN A 87 -2.32 9.39 -4.95
CA ASN A 87 -1.74 9.21 -6.29
C ASN A 87 -2.80 9.28 -7.41
N VAL A 88 -3.83 10.12 -7.21
CA VAL A 88 -4.87 10.44 -8.20
C VAL A 88 -4.56 11.80 -8.82
N CYS A 89 -4.69 11.92 -10.15
CA CYS A 89 -4.37 13.15 -10.90
C CYS A 89 -2.95 13.69 -10.59
N ALA A 90 -2.01 12.80 -10.28
CA ALA A 90 -0.64 13.15 -9.97
C ALA A 90 0.05 13.70 -11.23
N SER A 91 0.59 14.92 -11.15
CA SER A 91 1.21 15.58 -12.29
C SER A 91 2.46 14.83 -12.78
N GLY A 92 2.34 14.20 -13.96
CA GLY A 92 3.46 13.67 -14.74
C GLY A 92 4.31 12.58 -14.05
N GLY A 93 3.71 11.45 -13.67
CA GLY A 93 4.50 10.29 -13.21
C GLY A 93 3.80 9.26 -12.33
N GLY A 94 2.55 9.47 -11.89
CA GLY A 94 1.95 8.63 -10.83
C GLY A 94 1.96 7.11 -11.07
N VAL A 95 1.78 6.66 -12.33
CA VAL A 95 1.87 5.22 -12.67
C VAL A 95 3.31 4.71 -12.58
N ALA A 96 4.27 5.46 -13.12
CA ALA A 96 5.69 5.11 -13.04
C ALA A 96 6.16 5.05 -11.57
N ASP A 97 5.73 6.02 -10.75
CA ASP A 97 6.02 6.05 -9.31
C ASP A 97 5.49 4.80 -8.60
N ALA A 98 4.25 4.40 -8.89
CA ALA A 98 3.65 3.21 -8.30
C ALA A 98 4.38 1.93 -8.75
N GLU A 99 4.73 1.82 -10.03
CA GLU A 99 5.50 0.70 -10.57
C GLU A 99 6.89 0.61 -9.94
N GLU A 100 7.58 1.74 -9.76
CA GLU A 100 8.91 1.79 -9.14
C GLU A 100 8.90 1.30 -7.69
N VAL A 101 7.92 1.75 -6.89
CA VAL A 101 7.76 1.26 -5.52
C VAL A 101 7.43 -0.24 -5.50
N CYS A 102 6.55 -0.70 -6.40
CA CYS A 102 6.20 -2.12 -6.53
C CYS A 102 7.42 -2.98 -6.87
N GLU A 103 8.24 -2.53 -7.81
CA GLU A 103 9.46 -3.23 -8.24
C GLU A 103 10.49 -3.32 -7.11
N ASN A 104 10.69 -2.25 -6.34
CA ASN A 104 11.56 -2.29 -5.17
C ASN A 104 11.01 -3.21 -4.07
N LEU A 105 9.70 -3.18 -3.80
CA LEU A 105 9.10 -4.09 -2.81
C LEU A 105 9.23 -5.56 -3.24
N ALA A 106 9.04 -5.86 -4.53
CA ALA A 106 9.18 -7.21 -5.07
C ALA A 106 10.58 -7.78 -4.79
N LYS A 107 11.64 -6.99 -4.94
CA LYS A 107 13.02 -7.39 -4.61
C LYS A 107 13.17 -7.74 -3.14
N HIS A 108 12.62 -6.94 -2.22
CA HIS A 108 12.67 -7.22 -0.79
C HIS A 108 11.88 -8.48 -0.40
N LEU A 109 10.79 -8.77 -1.11
CA LEU A 109 9.94 -9.95 -0.89
C LEU A 109 10.39 -11.19 -1.66
N ARG A 110 11.43 -11.08 -2.51
CA ARG A 110 11.90 -12.12 -3.42
C ARG A 110 10.79 -12.64 -4.34
N LEU A 111 10.01 -11.71 -4.87
CA LEU A 111 9.02 -11.94 -5.91
C LEU A 111 9.68 -11.88 -7.30
N ASP A 112 9.01 -12.40 -8.32
CA ASP A 112 9.52 -12.46 -9.70
C ASP A 112 9.60 -11.07 -10.35
N GLY A 113 8.79 -10.12 -9.88
CA GLY A 113 8.82 -8.72 -10.31
C GLY A 113 7.73 -7.88 -9.66
N GLY A 114 7.78 -6.56 -9.89
CA GLY A 114 6.78 -5.61 -9.40
C GLY A 114 5.36 -5.90 -9.86
N THR A 115 5.17 -6.69 -10.92
CA THR A 115 3.87 -7.13 -11.41
C THR A 115 3.10 -8.02 -10.43
N GLN A 116 3.80 -8.72 -9.52
CA GLN A 116 3.17 -9.48 -8.45
C GLN A 116 2.70 -8.62 -7.27
N VAL A 117 2.91 -7.30 -7.31
CA VAL A 117 2.46 -6.35 -6.28
C VAL A 117 1.27 -5.55 -6.80
N LEU A 118 0.20 -5.53 -6.00
CA LEU A 118 -0.97 -4.68 -6.21
C LEU A 118 -0.84 -3.39 -5.39
N PRO A 119 -0.64 -2.22 -6.01
CA PRO A 119 -0.59 -0.95 -5.29
C PRO A 119 -1.99 -0.40 -5.00
N CYS A 120 -2.15 0.13 -3.80
CA CYS A 120 -3.34 0.85 -3.34
C CYS A 120 -2.89 2.15 -2.67
N SER A 121 -3.61 3.25 -2.90
CA SER A 121 -3.27 4.55 -2.31
C SER A 121 -4.52 5.30 -1.89
N THR A 122 -4.45 6.02 -0.78
CA THR A 122 -5.54 6.87 -0.27
C THR A 122 -5.00 8.16 0.35
N GLY A 123 -5.76 9.26 0.23
CA GLY A 123 -5.40 10.56 0.80
C GLY A 123 -5.56 11.72 -0.19
N VAL A 124 -4.65 12.69 -0.12
CA VAL A 124 -4.71 13.92 -0.92
C VAL A 124 -4.63 13.60 -2.42
N ILE A 125 -5.49 14.24 -3.23
CA ILE A 125 -5.52 14.16 -4.70
C ILE A 125 -4.64 15.26 -5.29
N GLY A 126 -4.00 14.98 -6.43
CA GLY A 126 -3.15 15.92 -7.17
C GLY A 126 -1.67 15.89 -6.77
N TRP A 127 -1.33 15.18 -5.70
CA TRP A 127 0.04 15.07 -5.19
C TRP A 127 0.70 13.75 -5.62
N ARG A 128 2.02 13.79 -5.82
CA ARG A 128 2.84 12.61 -6.08
C ARG A 128 3.24 11.91 -4.78
N ILE A 129 3.34 10.58 -4.84
CA ILE A 129 3.88 9.81 -3.72
C ILE A 129 5.38 10.06 -3.58
N PRO A 130 5.94 10.04 -2.35
CA PRO A 130 7.35 10.28 -2.10
C PRO A 130 8.13 8.98 -2.34
N VAL A 131 8.39 8.64 -3.61
CA VAL A 131 9.00 7.35 -4.03
C VAL A 131 10.26 7.03 -3.23
N ASP A 132 11.22 7.96 -3.16
CA ASP A 132 12.48 7.76 -2.44
C ASP A 132 12.24 7.38 -0.97
N ALA A 133 11.42 8.17 -0.25
CA ALA A 133 11.11 7.91 1.15
C ALA A 133 10.35 6.58 1.35
N MET A 134 9.49 6.21 0.41
CA MET A 134 8.80 4.92 0.43
C MET A 134 9.80 3.78 0.26
N VAL A 135 10.66 3.84 -0.75
CA VAL A 135 11.68 2.82 -1.06
C VAL A 135 12.65 2.64 0.11
N GLU A 136 13.15 3.74 0.70
CA GLU A 136 14.02 3.72 1.88
C GLU A 136 13.39 3.02 3.09
N ASN A 137 12.06 3.04 3.20
CA ASN A 137 11.33 2.44 4.31
C ASN A 137 10.81 1.01 4.03
N LEU A 138 10.98 0.48 2.82
CA LEU A 138 10.60 -0.90 2.48
C LEU A 138 11.32 -1.97 3.34
N PRO A 139 12.63 -1.88 3.63
CA PRO A 139 13.30 -2.85 4.49
C PRO A 139 12.64 -2.94 5.88
N LYS A 140 12.32 -1.77 6.47
CA LYS A 140 11.64 -1.69 7.76
C LYS A 140 10.23 -2.26 7.69
N LEU A 141 9.48 -1.98 6.62
CA LEU A 141 8.16 -2.57 6.39
C LEU A 141 8.22 -4.10 6.35
N VAL A 142 9.14 -4.67 5.57
CA VAL A 142 9.26 -6.13 5.42
C VAL A 142 9.72 -6.79 6.71
N ASN A 143 10.62 -6.17 7.47
CA ASN A 143 11.05 -6.68 8.79
C ASN A 143 9.94 -6.69 9.84
N ASN A 144 8.89 -5.88 9.65
CA ASN A 144 7.72 -5.81 10.54
C ASN A 144 6.63 -6.83 10.20
N LEU A 145 6.86 -7.77 9.26
CA LEU A 145 5.89 -8.80 8.91
C LEU A 145 5.56 -9.69 10.11
N GLN A 146 4.26 -9.84 10.37
CA GLN A 146 3.70 -10.72 11.39
C GLN A 146 2.45 -11.44 10.85
N SER A 147 2.04 -12.48 11.56
CA SER A 147 0.82 -13.27 11.24
C SER A 147 -0.16 -13.37 12.41
N ASP A 148 -0.02 -12.50 13.40
CA ASP A 148 -0.80 -12.51 14.65
C ASP A 148 -2.13 -11.79 14.50
N SER A 149 -2.11 -10.56 13.97
CA SER A 149 -3.26 -9.65 13.98
C SER A 149 -3.37 -8.79 12.74
N VAL A 150 -4.58 -8.66 12.18
CA VAL A 150 -4.85 -7.77 11.06
C VAL A 150 -4.99 -6.29 11.48
N LEU A 151 -5.19 -6.03 12.77
CA LEU A 151 -5.53 -4.69 13.26
C LEU A 151 -4.49 -3.61 12.89
N PRO A 152 -3.17 -3.84 12.99
CA PRO A 152 -2.20 -2.84 12.58
C PRO A 152 -2.35 -2.45 11.10
N ALA A 153 -2.68 -3.41 10.23
CA ALA A 153 -2.94 -3.14 8.82
C ALA A 153 -4.23 -2.34 8.62
N ALA A 154 -5.30 -2.69 9.33
CA ALA A 154 -6.56 -1.94 9.29
C ALA A 154 -6.39 -0.48 9.73
N GLU A 155 -5.65 -0.23 10.82
CA GLU A 155 -5.30 1.12 11.27
C GLU A 155 -4.40 1.84 10.26
N GLY A 156 -3.47 1.12 9.64
CA GLY A 156 -2.49 1.68 8.72
C GLY A 156 -3.07 2.22 7.41
N ILE A 157 -4.24 1.73 6.98
CA ILE A 157 -4.92 2.20 5.76
C ILE A 157 -5.88 3.38 6.01
N MET A 158 -6.14 3.73 7.27
CA MET A 158 -7.03 4.84 7.60
C MET A 158 -6.44 6.18 7.12
N THR A 159 -7.30 7.02 6.56
CA THR A 159 -7.10 8.47 6.45
C THR A 159 -7.85 9.16 7.60
N THR A 160 -7.74 10.48 7.75
CA THR A 160 -8.16 11.31 8.90
C THR A 160 -9.68 11.32 9.23
N GLY A 161 -10.37 10.19 9.14
CA GLY A 161 -11.80 10.07 9.45
C GLY A 161 -12.14 10.23 10.93
N GLU A 162 -11.33 9.74 11.88
CA GLU A 162 -11.82 9.57 13.27
C GLU A 162 -10.82 9.79 14.44
N GLN A 163 -9.57 10.20 14.23
CA GLN A 163 -8.60 10.33 15.35
C GLN A 163 -8.03 11.74 15.60
N GLN A 164 -8.59 12.78 14.98
CA GLN A 164 -8.19 14.18 15.23
C GLN A 164 -9.41 15.11 15.35
N ARG A 165 -10.34 14.77 16.25
CA ARG A 165 -11.23 15.76 16.88
C ARG A 165 -11.02 15.73 18.37
#